data_AF-A0A239CSJ1-F1
#
_entry.id   AF-A0A239CSJ1-F1
#
_cell.length_a   1.000
_cell.length_b   1.000
_cell.length_c   1.000
_cell.angle_alpha   90.00
_cell.angle_beta   90.00
_cell.angle_gamma   90.00
#
_symmetry.space_group_name_H-M   'P 1'
#
loop_
_entity.id
_entity.type
_entity.pdbx_description
1 polymer ?
#
loop_
_entity_poly.entity_id
_entity_poly.type
_entity_poly.pdbx_seq_one_letter_code
_entity_poly.pdbx_strand_id
1 'polypeptide(L)'
;MISVQPIGDRGLYEVRVSGVVTDIDYEQMLMPALDQAIEDHDRIRVLVIFDADFEDFTLGAMLDDARMGLRHWRGFDRLAIVSQRPWIRRAASGLGVMLPCPVRVFPLEETDDARRWLTESLGAIHQTDLGDGVLHLQLRGQLDSSIYAEETEDLNAFIRANDRFRLLIDARDFDGWQGMAALFEHLKVVREHYRLIDRAAIVGNSGWQRLGEKVLGRLSGAKTRFFKADAIEQAKDWIKS
;
A
#
# COMPACT_ATOMS: atom_id res chain seq x y z
N MET A 1 -11.07 18.59 20.58
CA MET A 1 -9.60 18.66 20.80
C MET A 1 -8.92 17.51 20.06
N ILE A 2 -7.84 17.81 19.34
CA ILE A 2 -7.01 16.82 18.64
C ILE A 2 -5.66 16.72 19.37
N SER A 3 -5.17 15.49 19.57
CA SER A 3 -3.80 15.23 20.01
C SER A 3 -3.13 14.25 19.07
N VAL A 4 -1.85 14.48 18.76
CA VAL A 4 -1.05 13.64 17.88
C VAL A 4 0.20 13.24 18.65
N GLN A 5 0.48 11.94 18.74
CA GLN A 5 1.64 11.42 19.46
C GLN A 5 2.25 10.23 18.73
N PRO A 6 3.59 10.10 18.69
CA PRO A 6 4.23 8.89 18.21
C PRO A 6 3.94 7.74 19.18
N ILE A 7 3.69 6.54 18.66
CA ILE A 7 3.46 5.35 19.47
C ILE A 7 4.33 4.19 18.98
N GLY A 8 5.11 3.58 19.88
CA GLY A 8 5.89 2.38 19.56
C GLY A 8 6.94 2.58 18.47
N ASP A 9 6.79 1.85 17.36
CA ASP A 9 7.76 1.77 16.26
C ASP A 9 7.93 3.09 15.50
N ARG A 10 9.08 3.22 14.83
CA ARG A 10 9.40 4.40 14.00
C ARG A 10 8.32 4.63 12.94
N GLY A 11 7.84 5.86 12.80
CA GLY A 11 6.82 6.24 11.83
C GLY A 11 5.37 5.88 12.19
N LEU A 12 5.08 5.38 13.39
CA LEU A 12 3.72 5.10 13.85
C LEU A 12 3.19 6.23 14.75
N TYR A 13 2.04 6.80 14.40
CA TYR A 13 1.43 7.91 15.11
C TYR A 13 -0.01 7.60 15.52
N GLU A 14 -0.38 7.99 16.74
CA GLU A 14 -1.74 7.95 17.26
C GLU A 14 -2.31 9.36 17.32
N VAL A 15 -3.47 9.54 16.69
CA VAL A 15 -4.27 10.76 16.71
C VAL A 15 -5.51 10.47 17.54
N ARG A 16 -5.69 11.17 18.66
CA ARG A 16 -6.94 11.11 19.43
C ARG A 16 -7.78 12.34 19.17
N VAL A 17 -9.06 12.11 18.95
CA VAL A 17 -10.05 13.12 18.61
C VAL A 17 -11.19 13.01 19.60
N SER A 18 -11.37 14.05 20.42
CA SER A 18 -12.37 14.10 21.49
C SER A 18 -13.14 15.42 21.48
N GLY A 19 -14.36 15.42 22.03
CA GLY A 19 -15.21 16.61 22.13
C GLY A 19 -15.54 17.27 20.79
N VAL A 20 -15.63 18.61 20.80
CA VAL A 20 -15.83 19.41 19.58
C VAL A 20 -14.48 19.67 18.91
N VAL A 21 -14.40 19.39 17.60
CA VAL A 21 -13.23 19.65 16.77
C VAL A 21 -13.54 20.84 15.87
N THR A 22 -12.66 21.83 15.91
CA THR A 22 -12.76 23.03 15.07
C THR A 22 -11.83 22.93 13.87
N ASP A 23 -12.03 23.82 12.91
CA ASP A 23 -11.14 23.99 11.75
C ASP A 23 -9.70 24.31 12.18
N ILE A 24 -9.56 25.14 13.22
CA ILE A 24 -8.27 25.52 13.80
C ILE A 24 -7.54 24.29 14.35
N ASP A 25 -8.23 23.37 15.02
CA ASP A 25 -7.60 22.14 15.53
C ASP A 25 -7.03 21.30 14.38
N TYR A 26 -7.73 21.26 13.25
CA TYR A 26 -7.31 20.52 12.07
C TYR A 26 -6.12 21.18 11.37
N GLU A 27 -6.23 22.46 11.03
CA GLU A 27 -5.20 23.20 10.29
C GLU A 27 -3.93 23.44 11.09
N GLN A 28 -4.04 23.65 12.41
CA GLN A 28 -2.91 24.06 13.25
C GLN A 28 -2.33 22.92 14.07
N MET A 29 -3.07 21.83 14.30
CA MET A 29 -2.59 20.72 15.11
C MET A 29 -2.41 19.45 14.29
N LEU A 30 -3.45 19.02 13.56
CA LEU A 30 -3.39 17.74 12.85
C LEU A 30 -2.48 17.81 11.62
N MET A 31 -2.73 18.76 10.71
CA MET A 31 -2.01 18.85 9.45
C MET A 31 -0.50 19.07 9.64
N PRO A 32 -0.04 20.03 10.47
CA PRO A 32 1.40 20.25 10.66
C PRO A 32 2.11 19.06 11.31
N ALA A 33 1.44 18.37 12.25
CA ALA A 33 2.00 17.19 12.89
C ALA A 33 2.16 16.02 11.91
N LEU A 34 1.20 15.82 11.01
CA LEU A 34 1.29 14.81 9.95
C LEU A 34 2.34 15.17 8.91
N ASP A 35 2.43 16.44 8.49
CA ASP A 35 3.47 16.90 7.55
C ASP A 35 4.87 16.68 8.14
N GLN A 36 5.11 17.07 9.40
CA GLN A 36 6.39 16.83 10.08
C GLN A 36 6.71 15.33 10.18
N ALA A 37 5.72 14.52 10.55
CA ALA A 37 5.89 13.07 10.66
C ALA A 37 6.29 12.44 9.31
N ILE A 38 5.74 12.92 8.20
CA ILE A 38 6.07 12.46 6.85
C ILE A 38 7.48 12.92 6.45
N GLU A 39 7.86 14.16 6.75
CA GLU A 39 9.22 14.67 6.53
C GLU A 39 10.27 13.85 7.31
N ASP A 40 9.95 13.42 8.53
CA ASP A 40 10.89 12.70 9.40
C ASP A 40 11.06 11.21 9.07
N HIS A 41 10.08 10.58 8.41
CA HIS A 41 10.02 9.12 8.29
C HIS A 41 9.87 8.57 6.88
N ASP A 42 9.79 9.40 5.83
CA ASP A 42 9.43 9.05 4.44
C ASP A 42 8.05 8.38 4.27
N ARG A 43 7.63 7.57 5.25
CA ARG A 43 6.38 6.83 5.36
C ARG A 43 5.90 6.79 6.81
N ILE A 44 4.60 7.05 7.01
CA ILE A 44 3.95 7.01 8.31
C ILE A 44 2.73 6.10 8.32
N ARG A 45 2.48 5.51 9.48
CA ARG A 45 1.29 4.73 9.80
C ARG A 45 0.52 5.50 10.86
N VAL A 46 -0.78 5.66 10.69
CA VAL A 46 -1.58 6.53 11.56
C VAL A 46 -2.77 5.76 12.12
N LEU A 47 -2.93 5.81 13.44
CA LEU A 47 -4.11 5.36 14.16
C LEU A 47 -4.94 6.58 14.56
N VAL A 48 -6.16 6.71 14.07
CA VAL A 48 -7.08 7.79 14.46
C VAL A 48 -8.15 7.20 15.38
N ILE A 49 -8.20 7.65 16.62
CA ILE A 49 -9.18 7.23 17.62
C ILE A 49 -10.17 8.37 17.86
N PHE A 50 -11.43 8.13 17.53
CA PHE A 50 -12.53 9.01 17.89
C PHE A 50 -13.11 8.55 19.22
N ASP A 51 -12.88 9.34 20.26
CA ASP A 51 -13.39 9.08 21.60
C ASP A 51 -14.92 9.22 21.66
N ALA A 52 -15.50 8.70 22.74
CA ALA A 52 -16.94 8.60 22.90
C ALA A 52 -17.67 9.95 22.89
N ASP A 53 -17.00 10.97 23.41
CA ASP A 53 -17.43 12.35 23.57
C ASP A 53 -17.31 13.19 22.30
N PHE A 54 -16.86 12.59 21.19
CA PHE A 54 -16.82 13.28 19.91
C PHE A 54 -18.24 13.53 19.39
N GLU A 55 -18.67 14.79 19.28
CA GLU A 55 -20.09 15.13 19.11
C GLU A 55 -20.52 15.52 17.69
N ASP A 56 -19.65 16.10 16.86
CA ASP A 56 -20.12 16.93 15.73
C ASP A 56 -19.54 16.64 14.32
N PHE A 57 -20.29 17.05 13.29
CA PHE A 57 -20.13 16.65 11.87
C PHE A 57 -19.47 17.73 10.97
N THR A 58 -18.73 18.69 11.52
CA THR A 58 -18.01 19.67 10.67
C THR A 58 -16.89 19.03 9.83
N LEU A 59 -16.49 17.79 10.17
CA LEU A 59 -15.47 16.99 9.48
C LEU A 59 -15.76 16.69 8.00
N GLY A 60 -17.01 16.76 7.53
CA GLY A 60 -17.36 16.38 6.15
C GLY A 60 -16.75 17.32 5.10
N ALA A 61 -16.90 18.63 5.29
CA ALA A 61 -16.29 19.64 4.42
C ALA A 61 -14.76 19.67 4.59
N MET A 62 -14.29 19.50 5.83
CA MET A 62 -12.86 19.41 6.14
C MET A 62 -12.19 18.22 5.48
N LEU A 63 -12.89 17.08 5.35
CA LEU A 63 -12.38 15.91 4.65
C LEU A 63 -12.27 16.14 3.14
N ASP A 64 -13.18 16.90 2.56
CA ASP A 64 -13.11 17.27 1.15
C ASP A 64 -11.98 18.28 0.89
N ASP A 65 -11.73 19.22 1.80
CA ASP A 65 -10.60 20.15 1.72
C ASP A 65 -9.26 19.46 2.01
N ALA A 66 -9.22 18.55 2.99
CA ALA A 66 -8.10 17.64 3.24
C ALA A 66 -7.75 16.83 2.00
N ARG A 67 -8.77 16.33 1.30
CA ARG A 67 -8.59 15.53 0.09
C ARG A 67 -7.83 16.29 -0.99
N MET A 68 -8.08 17.60 -1.09
CA MET A 68 -7.45 18.50 -2.04
C MET A 68 -6.12 19.10 -1.52
N GLY A 69 -5.95 19.23 -0.20
CA GLY A 69 -4.82 19.89 0.45
C GLY A 69 -3.64 18.99 0.82
N LEU A 70 -3.84 17.67 0.95
CA LEU A 70 -2.78 16.70 1.26
C LEU A 70 -1.83 16.53 0.06
N ARG A 71 -0.87 17.44 -0.08
CA ARG A 71 0.26 17.32 -1.02
C ARG A 71 1.08 16.04 -0.80
N HIS A 72 1.00 15.45 0.40
CA HIS A 72 1.81 14.34 0.88
C HIS A 72 1.09 12.99 0.93
N TRP A 73 0.09 12.73 0.08
CA TRP A 73 -0.55 11.41 -0.01
C TRP A 73 0.42 10.23 -0.14
N ARG A 74 1.62 10.48 -0.68
CA ARG A 74 2.71 9.50 -0.80
C ARG A 74 3.40 9.16 0.52
N GLY A 75 3.22 9.94 1.58
CA GLY A 75 3.82 9.68 2.89
C GLY A 75 3.03 8.71 3.75
N PHE A 76 1.80 8.33 3.38
CA PHE A 76 0.99 7.41 4.17
C PHE A 76 1.23 5.96 3.74
N ASP A 77 1.56 5.11 4.70
CA ASP A 77 1.68 3.65 4.56
C ASP A 77 0.34 3.00 4.95
N ARG A 78 -0.23 3.32 6.12
CA ARG A 78 -1.53 2.81 6.58
C ARG A 78 -2.32 3.79 7.43
N LEU A 79 -3.64 3.64 7.42
CA LEU A 79 -4.56 4.39 8.27
C LEU A 79 -5.55 3.45 8.97
N ALA A 80 -5.48 3.36 10.29
CA ALA A 80 -6.49 2.69 11.08
C ALA A 80 -7.41 3.73 11.74
N ILE A 81 -8.72 3.52 11.67
CA ILE A 81 -9.71 4.41 12.28
C ILE A 81 -10.51 3.63 13.31
N VAL A 82 -10.49 4.08 14.55
CA VAL A 82 -11.21 3.49 15.67
C VAL A 82 -12.36 4.43 16.05
N SER A 83 -13.59 3.91 16.03
CA SER A 83 -14.74 4.68 16.51
C SER A 83 -15.91 3.79 16.93
N GLN A 84 -16.57 4.17 18.02
CA GLN A 84 -17.84 3.57 18.42
C GLN A 84 -19.03 4.03 17.56
N ARG A 85 -18.93 5.18 16.87
CA ARG A 85 -20.05 5.78 16.12
C ARG A 85 -20.19 5.14 14.75
N PRO A 86 -21.33 4.48 14.44
CA PRO A 86 -21.50 3.78 13.16
C PRO A 86 -21.38 4.69 11.92
N TRP A 87 -21.78 5.96 12.03
CA TRP A 87 -21.70 6.90 10.92
C TRP A 87 -20.24 7.28 10.60
N ILE A 88 -19.36 7.43 11.61
CA ILE A 88 -17.92 7.66 11.42
C ILE A 88 -17.31 6.47 10.71
N ARG A 89 -17.65 5.26 11.16
CA ARG A 89 -17.16 4.03 10.54
C ARG A 89 -17.56 3.94 9.07
N ARG A 90 -18.80 4.28 8.72
CA ARG A 90 -19.27 4.32 7.32
C ARG A 90 -18.55 5.38 6.50
N ALA A 91 -18.37 6.59 7.03
CA ALA A 91 -17.65 7.66 6.34
C ALA A 91 -16.18 7.29 6.08
N ALA A 92 -15.52 6.74 7.10
CA ALA A 92 -14.15 6.25 7.03
C ALA A 92 -13.97 5.10 6.01
N SER A 93 -14.90 4.13 5.99
CA SER A 93 -14.91 3.09 4.96
C SER A 93 -15.07 3.66 3.55
N GLY A 94 -15.90 4.69 3.37
CA GLY A 94 -16.02 5.39 2.09
C GLY A 94 -14.76 6.13 1.68
N LEU A 95 -14.06 6.77 2.64
CA LEU A 95 -12.78 7.42 2.41
C LEU A 95 -11.69 6.45 1.96
N GLY A 96 -11.67 5.23 2.52
CA GLY A 96 -10.71 4.19 2.14
C GLY A 96 -10.72 3.79 0.67
N VAL A 97 -11.82 4.02 -0.05
CA VAL A 97 -11.90 3.78 -1.51
C VAL A 97 -11.14 4.84 -2.31
N MET A 98 -10.94 6.03 -1.73
CA MET A 98 -10.30 7.17 -2.40
C MET A 98 -8.83 7.34 -2.01
N LEU A 99 -8.42 6.81 -0.86
CA LEU A 99 -7.06 6.96 -0.36
C LEU A 99 -6.08 5.98 -1.04
N PRO A 100 -4.86 6.40 -1.38
CA PRO A 100 -3.85 5.54 -1.99
C PRO A 100 -3.10 4.66 -0.96
N CYS A 101 -3.67 4.45 0.23
CA CYS A 101 -3.13 3.59 1.28
C CYS A 101 -4.24 2.67 1.85
N PRO A 102 -3.88 1.50 2.40
CA PRO A 102 -4.83 0.66 3.13
C PRO A 102 -5.47 1.41 4.30
N VAL A 103 -6.81 1.40 4.33
CA VAL A 103 -7.60 1.95 5.43
C VAL A 103 -8.42 0.86 6.06
N ARG A 104 -8.35 0.73 7.40
CA ARG A 104 -9.18 -0.21 8.15
C ARG A 104 -9.88 0.47 9.30
N VAL A 105 -11.12 0.07 9.52
CA VAL A 105 -11.99 0.68 10.53
C VAL A 105 -12.31 -0.36 11.61
N PHE A 106 -12.19 0.05 12.86
CA PHE A 106 -12.38 -0.80 14.04
C PHE A 106 -13.38 -0.15 15.01
N PRO A 107 -14.16 -0.95 15.77
CA PRO A 107 -14.87 -0.47 16.95
C PRO A 107 -13.88 -0.05 18.05
N LEU A 108 -14.35 0.78 19.01
CA LEU A 108 -13.52 1.30 20.10
C LEU A 108 -12.91 0.20 20.98
N GLU A 109 -13.63 -0.90 21.17
CA GLU A 109 -13.16 -2.08 21.92
C GLU A 109 -12.01 -2.84 21.23
N GLU A 110 -11.82 -2.64 19.92
CA GLU A 110 -10.77 -3.26 19.12
C GLU A 110 -9.59 -2.30 18.89
N THR A 111 -9.38 -1.31 19.78
CA THR A 111 -8.25 -0.36 19.65
C THR A 111 -6.91 -1.06 19.58
N ASP A 112 -6.70 -2.12 20.38
CA ASP A 112 -5.46 -2.88 20.36
C ASP A 112 -5.30 -3.71 19.07
N ASP A 113 -6.40 -4.15 18.46
CA ASP A 113 -6.39 -4.83 17.16
C ASP A 113 -6.02 -3.86 16.04
N ALA A 114 -6.48 -2.61 16.14
CA ALA A 114 -6.10 -1.54 15.22
C ALA A 114 -4.59 -1.24 15.31
N ARG A 115 -4.04 -1.17 16.53
CA ARG A 115 -2.59 -1.02 16.75
C ARG A 115 -1.80 -2.17 16.17
N ARG A 116 -2.22 -3.41 16.44
CA ARG A 116 -1.59 -4.62 15.88
C ARG A 116 -1.61 -4.60 14.36
N TRP A 117 -2.75 -4.28 13.75
CA TRP A 117 -2.89 -4.21 12.30
C TRP A 117 -1.98 -3.16 11.64
N LEU A 118 -1.64 -2.06 12.32
CA LEU A 118 -0.66 -1.10 11.82
C LEU A 118 0.78 -1.65 11.89
N THR A 119 1.09 -2.50 12.86
CA THR A 119 2.43 -3.08 13.04
C THR A 119 2.65 -4.38 12.28
N GLU A 120 1.61 -5.13 11.95
CA GLU A 120 1.71 -6.42 11.26
C GLU A 120 2.22 -6.23 9.82
N SER A 121 3.18 -7.05 9.40
CA SER A 121 3.51 -7.17 7.97
C SER A 121 2.35 -7.88 7.26
N LEU A 122 1.58 -7.15 6.46
CA LEU A 122 0.41 -7.70 5.77
C LEU A 122 0.80 -8.49 4.52
N GLY A 123 2.07 -8.48 4.13
CA GLY A 123 2.55 -9.20 2.97
C GLY A 123 4.02 -9.56 3.06
N ALA A 124 4.48 -10.28 2.06
CA ALA A 124 5.88 -10.57 1.85
C ALA A 124 6.13 -10.71 0.36
N ILE A 125 7.33 -10.29 -0.07
CA ILE A 125 7.89 -10.69 -1.35
C ILE A 125 8.84 -11.84 -1.02
N HIS A 126 8.73 -12.94 -1.75
CA HIS A 126 9.71 -14.01 -1.67
C HIS A 126 10.40 -14.11 -3.02
N GLN A 127 11.70 -13.81 -3.02
CA GLN A 127 12.55 -13.97 -4.19
C GLN A 127 13.17 -15.37 -4.21
N THR A 128 13.06 -16.04 -5.36
CA THR A 128 13.74 -17.30 -5.61
C THR A 128 14.40 -17.27 -6.99
N ASP A 129 15.71 -17.52 -7.05
CA ASP A 129 16.39 -17.79 -8.30
C ASP A 129 16.05 -19.22 -8.76
N LEU A 130 15.36 -19.36 -9.89
CA LEU A 130 15.00 -20.66 -10.47
C LEU A 130 16.08 -21.22 -11.40
N GLY A 131 17.23 -20.54 -11.51
CA GLY A 131 18.28 -20.82 -12.48
C GLY A 131 17.97 -20.27 -13.87
N ASP A 132 18.95 -20.34 -14.78
CA ASP A 132 18.85 -19.90 -16.17
C ASP A 132 18.44 -18.41 -16.32
N GLY A 133 18.80 -17.56 -15.36
CA GLY A 133 18.41 -16.15 -15.35
C GLY A 133 16.91 -15.93 -15.17
N VAL A 134 16.20 -16.87 -14.52
CA VAL A 134 14.78 -16.75 -14.18
C VAL A 134 14.62 -16.38 -12.70
N LEU A 135 14.12 -15.18 -12.46
CA LEU A 135 13.74 -14.71 -11.14
C LEU A 135 12.26 -15.02 -10.87
N HIS A 136 11.97 -15.73 -9.78
CA HIS A 136 10.62 -15.96 -9.30
C HIS A 136 10.34 -15.06 -8.10
N LEU A 137 9.36 -14.17 -8.25
CA LEU A 137 8.87 -13.29 -7.20
C LEU A 137 7.49 -13.75 -6.77
N GLN A 138 7.36 -14.25 -5.55
CA GLN A 138 6.06 -14.57 -4.96
C GLN A 138 5.58 -13.39 -4.12
N LEU A 139 4.40 -12.87 -4.44
CA LEU A 139 3.73 -11.82 -3.70
C LEU A 139 2.67 -12.46 -2.80
N ARG A 140 2.73 -12.23 -1.49
CA ARG A 140 1.73 -12.73 -0.53
C ARG A 140 1.08 -11.58 0.22
N GLY A 141 -0.21 -11.72 0.51
CA GLY A 141 -0.99 -10.79 1.34
C GLY A 141 -1.19 -9.40 0.71
N GLN A 142 -1.20 -8.35 1.53
CA GLN A 142 -1.22 -6.95 1.09
C GLN A 142 0.19 -6.39 1.21
N LEU A 143 0.84 -6.22 0.06
CA LEU A 143 2.14 -5.55 0.00
C LEU A 143 1.93 -4.10 0.39
N ASP A 144 2.63 -3.71 1.44
CA ASP A 144 2.69 -2.34 1.91
C ASP A 144 3.89 -1.63 1.31
N SER A 145 3.95 -0.30 1.45
CA SER A 145 5.02 0.46 0.80
C SER A 145 6.41 0.20 1.40
N SER A 146 6.45 -0.20 2.68
CA SER A 146 7.66 -0.57 3.43
C SER A 146 8.36 -1.85 2.91
N ILE A 147 7.62 -2.81 2.33
CA ILE A 147 8.19 -4.07 1.83
C ILE A 147 9.03 -3.87 0.56
N TYR A 148 8.75 -2.82 -0.23
CA TYR A 148 9.55 -2.53 -1.42
C TYR A 148 10.98 -2.07 -1.09
N ALA A 149 11.19 -1.43 0.07
CA ALA A 149 12.49 -0.87 0.44
C ALA A 149 13.51 -1.96 0.81
N GLU A 150 13.09 -3.00 1.53
CA GLU A 150 13.96 -4.11 1.97
C GLU A 150 14.33 -5.05 0.81
N GLU A 151 13.42 -5.26 -0.14
CA GLU A 151 13.61 -6.19 -1.27
C GLU A 151 14.44 -5.61 -2.42
N THR A 152 14.81 -4.33 -2.35
CA THR A 152 15.57 -3.68 -3.41
C THR A 152 17.04 -4.13 -3.43
N GLU A 153 17.61 -4.52 -2.30
CA GLU A 153 19.02 -4.96 -2.24
C GLU A 153 19.25 -6.30 -2.95
N ASP A 154 18.40 -7.29 -2.69
CA ASP A 154 18.51 -8.64 -3.27
C ASP A 154 18.15 -8.69 -4.75
N LEU A 155 17.15 -7.91 -5.17
CA LEU A 155 16.83 -7.74 -6.58
C LEU A 155 17.99 -7.08 -7.33
N ASN A 156 18.62 -6.06 -6.74
CA ASN A 156 19.77 -5.39 -7.34
C ASN A 156 20.98 -6.32 -7.47
N ALA A 157 21.22 -7.20 -6.51
CA ALA A 157 22.28 -8.21 -6.60
C ALA A 157 22.05 -9.17 -7.78
N PHE A 158 20.82 -9.66 -7.94
CA PHE A 158 20.46 -10.54 -9.06
C PHE A 158 20.55 -9.82 -10.42
N ILE A 159 20.09 -8.56 -10.50
CA ILE A 159 20.18 -7.73 -11.71
C ILE A 159 21.65 -7.48 -12.08
N ARG A 160 22.54 -7.22 -11.12
CA ARG A 160 23.97 -7.03 -11.40
C ARG A 160 24.66 -8.30 -11.89
N ALA A 161 24.19 -9.46 -11.46
CA ALA A 161 24.71 -10.75 -11.90
C ALA A 161 24.23 -11.16 -13.30
N ASN A 162 23.18 -10.51 -13.84
CA ASN A 162 22.54 -10.89 -15.10
C ASN A 162 22.29 -9.68 -16.01
N ASP A 163 22.95 -9.63 -17.17
CA ASP A 163 22.75 -8.55 -18.16
C ASP A 163 21.30 -8.43 -18.64
N ARG A 164 20.59 -9.56 -18.72
CA ARG A 164 19.13 -9.65 -18.92
C ARG A 164 18.58 -10.81 -18.12
N PHE A 165 17.33 -10.71 -17.71
CA PHE A 165 16.67 -11.75 -16.93
C PHE A 165 15.20 -11.93 -17.31
N ARG A 166 14.64 -13.04 -16.86
CA ARG A 166 13.23 -13.41 -17.07
C ARG A 166 12.54 -13.40 -15.73
N LEU A 167 11.32 -12.86 -15.68
CA LEU A 167 10.61 -12.62 -14.43
C LEU A 167 9.34 -13.48 -14.37
N LEU A 168 9.18 -14.25 -13.30
CA LEU A 168 7.93 -14.94 -12.97
C LEU A 168 7.34 -14.29 -11.71
N ILE A 169 6.18 -13.64 -11.84
CA ILE A 169 5.44 -13.03 -10.73
C ILE A 169 4.32 -14.00 -10.32
N ASP A 170 4.41 -14.56 -9.12
CA ASP A 170 3.38 -15.40 -8.51
C ASP A 170 2.58 -14.58 -7.50
N ALA A 171 1.38 -14.19 -7.88
CA ALA A 171 0.46 -13.40 -7.09
C ALA A 171 -0.82 -14.19 -6.73
N ARG A 172 -0.70 -15.51 -6.55
CA ARG A 172 -1.83 -16.39 -6.22
C ARG A 172 -2.40 -16.10 -4.83
N ASP A 173 -1.52 -15.81 -3.88
CA ASP A 173 -1.84 -15.50 -2.48
C ASP A 173 -1.81 -13.99 -2.21
N PHE A 174 -1.90 -13.16 -3.26
CA PHE A 174 -1.81 -11.71 -3.15
C PHE A 174 -3.19 -11.05 -3.18
N ASP A 175 -3.52 -10.36 -2.08
CA ASP A 175 -4.81 -9.68 -1.86
C ASP A 175 -4.72 -8.14 -2.01
N GLY A 176 -3.52 -7.59 -2.19
CA GLY A 176 -3.25 -6.14 -2.20
C GLY A 176 -3.79 -5.34 -3.39
N TRP A 177 -4.70 -5.90 -4.20
CA TRP A 177 -5.19 -5.24 -5.43
C TRP A 177 -6.22 -4.13 -5.15
N GLN A 178 -7.01 -4.22 -4.08
CA GLN A 178 -8.17 -3.33 -3.83
C GLN A 178 -7.82 -1.84 -3.66
N GLY A 179 -6.54 -1.49 -3.44
CA GLY A 179 -6.05 -0.10 -3.35
C GLY A 179 -5.03 0.32 -4.42
N MET A 180 -4.54 -0.61 -5.26
CA MET A 180 -3.41 -0.35 -6.16
C MET A 180 -3.81 0.14 -7.55
N ALA A 181 -5.11 0.09 -7.92
CA ALA A 181 -5.59 0.44 -9.25
C ALA A 181 -5.28 1.90 -9.65
N ALA A 182 -5.39 2.84 -8.71
CA ALA A 182 -5.05 4.26 -8.92
C ALA A 182 -3.54 4.52 -8.89
N LEU A 183 -2.78 3.74 -8.10
CA LEU A 183 -1.32 3.87 -8.01
C LEU A 183 -0.62 3.52 -9.34
N PHE A 184 -1.13 2.51 -10.06
CA PHE A 184 -0.56 2.09 -11.36
C PHE A 184 -0.78 3.09 -12.51
N GLU A 185 -1.79 3.97 -12.45
CA GLU A 185 -1.91 5.07 -13.42
C GLU A 185 -0.73 6.07 -13.31
N HIS A 186 -0.07 6.12 -12.15
CA HIS A 186 1.10 6.95 -11.89
C HIS A 186 2.45 6.21 -11.97
N LEU A 187 2.46 4.87 -12.02
CA LEU A 187 3.68 4.04 -12.10
C LEU A 187 4.40 4.09 -13.48
N LYS A 188 4.08 5.05 -14.34
CA LYS A 188 4.89 5.43 -15.52
C LYS A 188 6.37 5.72 -15.21
N VAL A 189 6.70 5.92 -13.93
CA VAL A 189 8.01 6.37 -13.42
C VAL A 189 8.99 5.22 -13.17
N VAL A 190 8.55 3.98 -12.88
CA VAL A 190 9.47 2.86 -12.56
C VAL A 190 10.00 2.23 -13.85
N ARG A 191 10.59 3.04 -14.75
CA ARG A 191 10.89 2.64 -16.13
C ARG A 191 12.33 2.19 -16.34
N GLU A 192 13.18 2.31 -15.31
CA GLU A 192 14.64 2.19 -15.46
C GLU A 192 15.13 0.73 -15.47
N HIS A 193 14.48 -0.18 -14.74
CA HIS A 193 14.90 -1.59 -14.65
C HIS A 193 14.16 -2.53 -15.63
N TYR A 194 13.01 -2.11 -16.18
CA TYR A 194 12.21 -2.96 -17.08
C TYR A 194 12.89 -3.32 -18.41
N ARG A 195 13.92 -2.56 -18.81
CA ARG A 195 14.64 -2.80 -20.08
C ARG A 195 15.47 -4.09 -20.06
N LEU A 196 15.85 -4.55 -18.88
CA LEU A 196 16.65 -5.77 -18.70
C LEU A 196 15.78 -7.03 -18.73
N ILE A 197 14.46 -6.88 -18.65
CA ILE A 197 13.53 -8.02 -18.67
C ILE A 197 13.35 -8.49 -20.11
N ASP A 198 13.69 -9.76 -20.36
CA ASP A 198 13.48 -10.44 -21.65
C ASP A 198 12.04 -10.95 -21.79
N ARG A 199 11.53 -11.53 -20.72
CA ARG A 199 10.24 -12.22 -20.67
C ARG A 199 9.65 -12.09 -19.28
N ALA A 200 8.33 -11.92 -19.20
CA ALA A 200 7.61 -11.83 -17.95
C ALA A 200 6.39 -12.76 -17.96
N ALA A 201 6.29 -13.65 -16.97
CA ALA A 201 5.11 -14.47 -16.71
C ALA A 201 4.45 -13.98 -15.42
N ILE A 202 3.12 -13.89 -15.41
CA ILE A 202 2.35 -13.49 -14.23
C ILE A 202 1.32 -14.58 -13.96
N VAL A 203 1.31 -15.09 -12.74
CA VAL A 203 0.37 -16.12 -12.26
C VAL A 203 -0.48 -15.50 -11.18
N GLY A 204 -1.79 -15.51 -11.34
CA GLY A 204 -2.67 -14.94 -10.31
C GLY A 204 -4.15 -15.04 -10.63
N ASN A 205 -4.94 -14.34 -9.84
CA ASN A 205 -6.40 -14.28 -9.99
C ASN A 205 -6.80 -13.29 -11.11
N SER A 206 -8.07 -13.30 -11.52
CA SER A 206 -8.59 -12.54 -12.67
C SER A 206 -8.34 -11.01 -12.61
N GLY A 207 -8.06 -10.45 -11.42
CA GLY A 207 -7.67 -9.04 -11.25
C GLY A 207 -6.38 -8.67 -11.99
N TRP A 208 -5.41 -9.58 -12.10
CA TRP A 208 -4.14 -9.36 -12.81
C TRP A 208 -4.25 -9.46 -14.33
N GLN A 209 -5.26 -10.18 -14.84
CA GLN A 209 -5.43 -10.43 -16.27
C GLN A 209 -5.61 -9.14 -17.07
N ARG A 210 -6.43 -8.20 -16.58
CA ARG A 210 -6.73 -6.94 -17.28
C ARG A 210 -5.66 -5.85 -17.08
N LEU A 211 -4.95 -5.90 -15.96
CA LEU A 211 -3.96 -4.89 -15.57
C LEU A 211 -2.58 -5.22 -16.16
N GLY A 212 -2.13 -6.47 -16.06
CA GLY A 212 -0.82 -6.92 -16.56
C GLY A 212 -0.64 -6.73 -18.07
N GLU A 213 -1.69 -7.02 -18.85
CA GLU A 213 -1.69 -6.82 -20.32
C GLU A 213 -1.53 -5.34 -20.73
N LYS A 214 -2.09 -4.40 -19.95
CA LYS A 214 -2.06 -2.96 -20.26
C LYS A 214 -0.82 -2.25 -19.73
N VAL A 215 -0.37 -2.60 -18.52
CA VAL A 215 0.73 -1.94 -17.82
C VAL A 215 2.09 -2.46 -18.29
N LEU A 216 2.34 -3.78 -18.22
CA LEU A 216 3.63 -4.36 -18.61
C LEU A 216 3.78 -4.53 -20.12
N GLY A 217 2.68 -4.82 -20.83
CA GLY A 217 2.68 -4.99 -22.29
C GLY A 217 3.07 -3.73 -23.08
N ARG A 218 2.98 -2.54 -22.48
CA ARG A 218 3.36 -1.26 -23.13
C ARG A 218 4.71 -0.70 -22.68
N LEU A 219 5.28 -1.20 -21.58
CA LEU A 219 6.39 -0.52 -20.90
C LEU A 219 7.77 -1.19 -21.08
N SER A 220 7.87 -2.48 -21.41
CA SER A 220 9.16 -3.21 -21.34
C SER A 220 9.71 -3.78 -22.65
N GLY A 221 8.92 -3.91 -23.74
CA GLY A 221 9.37 -4.69 -24.91
C GLY A 221 9.58 -6.18 -24.63
N ALA A 222 9.33 -6.63 -23.39
CA ALA A 222 9.42 -8.02 -22.97
C ALA A 222 8.18 -8.80 -23.42
N LYS A 223 8.37 -10.04 -23.85
CA LYS A 223 7.24 -10.95 -24.10
C LYS A 223 6.55 -11.22 -22.76
N THR A 224 5.29 -10.82 -22.62
CA THR A 224 4.52 -10.96 -21.38
C THR A 224 3.38 -11.95 -21.56
N ARG A 225 3.14 -12.82 -20.58
CA ARG A 225 2.01 -13.76 -20.59
C ARG A 225 1.39 -13.92 -19.20
N PHE A 226 0.06 -13.89 -19.17
CA PHE A 226 -0.72 -14.16 -17.96
C PHE A 226 -1.15 -15.64 -17.90
N PHE A 227 -1.10 -16.18 -16.69
CA PHE A 227 -1.52 -17.53 -16.34
C PHE A 227 -2.49 -17.45 -15.16
N LYS A 228 -3.50 -18.33 -15.17
CA LYS A 228 -4.42 -18.49 -14.04
C LYS A 228 -3.67 -19.03 -12.82
N ALA A 229 -4.21 -18.81 -11.63
CA ALA A 229 -3.63 -19.24 -10.37
C ALA A 229 -3.33 -20.76 -10.28
N ASP A 230 -4.07 -21.60 -11.00
CA ASP A 230 -3.86 -23.05 -11.06
C ASP A 230 -2.78 -23.49 -12.07
N ALA A 231 -2.24 -22.56 -12.87
CA ALA A 231 -1.34 -22.83 -13.99
C ALA A 231 0.13 -22.42 -13.73
N ILE A 232 0.59 -22.44 -12.47
CA ILE A 232 1.97 -22.05 -12.09
C ILE A 232 3.05 -22.87 -12.82
N GLU A 233 2.85 -24.17 -13.01
CA GLU A 233 3.84 -25.02 -13.68
C GLU A 233 3.95 -24.70 -15.18
N GLN A 234 2.82 -24.40 -15.83
CA GLN A 234 2.83 -23.94 -17.22
C GLN A 234 3.54 -22.59 -17.39
N ALA A 235 3.42 -21.72 -16.37
CA ALA A 235 4.13 -20.44 -16.35
C ALA A 235 5.65 -20.64 -16.21
N LYS A 236 6.08 -21.56 -15.35
CA LYS A 236 7.50 -21.94 -15.19
C LYS A 236 8.10 -22.54 -16.48
N ASP A 237 7.35 -23.38 -17.18
CA ASP A 237 7.82 -23.96 -18.45
C ASP A 237 7.93 -22.89 -19.53
N TRP A 238 6.92 -22.02 -19.63
CA TRP A 238 6.91 -20.96 -20.63
C TRP A 238 7.97 -19.88 -20.39
N ILE A 239 8.27 -19.56 -19.12
CA ILE A 239 9.30 -18.56 -18.81
C ILE A 239 10.71 -19.12 -19.12
N LYS A 240 10.91 -20.44 -19.00
CA LYS A 240 12.19 -21.12 -19.29
C LYS A 240 12.43 -21.39 -20.78
N SER A 241 11.37 -21.54 -21.57
CA SER A 241 11.41 -21.58 -23.05
C SER A 241 11.91 -20.28 -23.67
#